data_AF-A0A3N4ZVB2-F1
#
_entry.id   AF-A0A3N4ZVB2-F1
#
_cell.length_a   1.000
_cell.length_b   1.000
_cell.length_c   1.000
_cell.angle_alpha   90.00
_cell.angle_beta   90.00
_cell.angle_gamma   90.00
#
_symmetry.space_group_name_H-M   'P 1'
#
loop_
_entity.id
_entity.type
_entity.pdbx_description
1 polymer ?
#
loop_
_entity_poly.entity_id
_entity_poly.type
_entity_poly.pdbx_seq_one_letter_code
_entity_poly.pdbx_strand_id
1 'polypeptide(L)'
;MRQLTTPREKQWLLMAAASAEDTALLAEVVELRATNEQLSRALASRAVIDQARGMVMALAPCSSERAWDLLVDVSQHCNIKLRDVAAALVATTTDETLPEPMQRELRRALRRLHLEDRR
;
A
#
# COMPACT_ATOMS: atom_id res chain seq x y z
N MET A 1 -22.35 -53.03 -27.56
CA MET A 1 -22.53 -52.51 -26.19
C MET A 1 -22.69 -51.00 -26.26
N ARG A 2 -23.93 -50.48 -26.18
CA ARG A 2 -24.22 -49.03 -26.07
C ARG A 2 -24.69 -48.78 -24.64
N GLN A 3 -23.91 -48.05 -23.85
CA GLN A 3 -24.33 -47.66 -22.50
C GLN A 3 -25.48 -46.64 -22.62
N LEU A 4 -26.69 -47.04 -22.21
CA LEU A 4 -27.82 -46.13 -22.01
C LEU A 4 -27.68 -45.54 -20.61
N THR A 5 -27.02 -44.39 -20.48
CA THR A 5 -27.04 -43.63 -19.23
C THR A 5 -28.49 -43.25 -18.91
N THR A 6 -28.93 -43.59 -17.69
CA THR A 6 -30.31 -43.35 -17.25
C THR A 6 -30.61 -41.84 -17.24
N PRO A 7 -31.87 -41.41 -17.40
CA PRO A 7 -32.23 -39.99 -17.35
C PRO A 7 -31.77 -39.31 -16.04
N ARG A 8 -31.84 -40.03 -14.92
CA ARG A 8 -31.33 -39.61 -13.61
C ARG A 8 -29.81 -39.46 -13.60
N GLU A 9 -29.11 -40.30 -14.36
CA GLU A 9 -27.66 -40.21 -14.48
C GLU A 9 -27.19 -38.96 -15.22
N LYS A 10 -27.85 -38.66 -16.34
CA LYS A 10 -27.59 -37.43 -17.09
C LYS A 10 -27.88 -36.18 -16.26
N GLN A 11 -28.91 -36.23 -15.41
CA GLN A 11 -29.30 -35.11 -14.56
C GLN A 11 -28.28 -34.82 -13.44
N TRP A 12 -27.69 -35.84 -12.80
CA TRP A 12 -26.62 -35.58 -11.81
C TRP A 12 -25.36 -35.02 -12.45
N LEU A 13 -25.01 -35.45 -13.68
CA LEU A 13 -23.86 -34.94 -14.42
C LEU A 13 -24.03 -33.45 -14.76
N LEU A 14 -25.23 -33.06 -15.21
CA LEU A 14 -25.55 -31.65 -15.52
C LEU A 14 -25.54 -30.77 -14.27
N MET A 15 -26.08 -31.25 -13.14
CA MET A 15 -26.04 -30.52 -11.87
C MET A 15 -24.62 -30.43 -11.30
N ALA A 16 -23.83 -31.50 -11.40
CA ALA A 16 -22.43 -31.50 -10.96
C ALA A 16 -21.57 -30.55 -11.82
N ALA A 17 -21.79 -30.51 -13.14
CA ALA A 17 -21.12 -29.58 -14.04
C ALA A 17 -21.51 -28.12 -13.75
N ALA A 18 -22.80 -27.83 -13.58
CA ALA A 18 -23.26 -26.49 -13.21
C ALA A 18 -22.73 -26.05 -11.83
N SER A 19 -22.73 -26.96 -10.85
CA SER A 19 -22.15 -26.70 -9.52
C SER A 19 -20.64 -26.50 -9.59
N ALA A 20 -19.92 -27.21 -10.46
CA ALA A 20 -18.49 -27.03 -10.65
C ALA A 20 -18.19 -25.66 -11.28
N GLU A 21 -18.99 -25.25 -12.27
CA GLU A 21 -18.89 -23.94 -12.91
C GLU A 21 -19.17 -22.80 -11.92
N ASP A 22 -20.22 -22.91 -11.12
CA ASP A 22 -20.52 -21.96 -10.04
C ASP A 22 -19.38 -21.90 -9.00
N THR A 23 -18.80 -23.04 -8.63
CA THR A 23 -17.66 -23.05 -7.68
C THR A 23 -16.40 -22.41 -8.28
N ALA A 24 -16.14 -22.61 -9.57
CA ALA A 24 -15.01 -22.00 -10.26
C ALA A 24 -15.18 -20.47 -10.36
N LEU A 25 -16.38 -20.00 -10.69
CA LEU A 25 -16.72 -18.58 -10.71
C LEU A 25 -16.58 -17.94 -9.33
N LEU A 26 -17.04 -18.62 -8.27
CA LEU A 26 -16.87 -18.14 -6.89
C LEU A 26 -15.38 -18.05 -6.49
N ALA A 27 -14.57 -19.05 -6.87
CA ALA A 27 -13.14 -19.02 -6.62
C ALA A 27 -12.45 -17.85 -7.35
N GLU A 28 -12.81 -17.60 -8.62
CA GLU A 28 -12.30 -16.45 -9.39
C GLU A 28 -12.68 -15.12 -8.73
N VAL A 29 -13.93 -14.96 -8.27
CA VAL A 29 -14.36 -13.75 -7.56
C VAL A 29 -13.57 -13.54 -6.26
N VAL A 30 -13.25 -14.60 -5.52
CA VAL A 30 -12.44 -14.51 -4.29
C VAL A 30 -11.02 -14.05 -4.62
N GLU A 31 -10.37 -14.62 -5.63
CA GLU A 31 -9.02 -14.23 -6.06
C GLU A 31 -8.96 -12.78 -6.57
N LEU A 32 -9.95 -12.37 -7.36
CA LEU A 32 -10.06 -11.00 -7.85
C LEU A 32 -10.24 -10.00 -6.70
N ARG A 33 -11.05 -10.33 -5.69
CA ARG A 33 -11.22 -9.49 -4.49
C ARG A 33 -9.92 -9.38 -3.70
N ALA A 34 -9.23 -10.50 -3.45
CA ALA A 34 -7.95 -10.50 -2.75
C ALA A 34 -6.89 -9.64 -3.48
N THR A 35 -6.82 -9.77 -4.80
CA THR A 35 -5.94 -8.97 -5.65
C THR A 35 -6.30 -7.49 -5.59
N ASN A 36 -7.58 -7.16 -5.71
CA ASN A 36 -8.06 -5.78 -5.64
C ASN A 36 -7.69 -5.15 -4.30
N GLU A 37 -7.92 -5.84 -3.18
CA GLU A 37 -7.53 -5.35 -1.86
C GLU A 37 -6.02 -5.12 -1.73
N GLN A 38 -5.19 -6.03 -2.27
CA GLN A 38 -3.74 -5.86 -2.24
C GLN A 38 -3.30 -4.63 -3.03
N LEU A 39 -3.89 -4.40 -4.21
CA LEU A 39 -3.64 -3.21 -5.02
C LEU A 39 -4.14 -1.94 -4.33
N SER A 40 -5.34 -1.95 -3.74
CA SER A 40 -5.86 -0.81 -2.98
C SER A 40 -4.95 -0.45 -1.81
N ARG A 41 -4.45 -1.44 -1.05
CA ARG A 41 -3.47 -1.20 0.02
C ARG A 41 -2.17 -0.60 -0.51
N ALA A 42 -1.67 -1.09 -1.65
CA ALA A 42 -0.48 -0.54 -2.28
C ALA A 42 -0.70 0.92 -2.72
N LEU A 43 -1.82 1.22 -3.37
CA LEU A 43 -2.18 2.57 -3.81
C LEU A 43 -2.34 3.54 -2.64
N ALA A 44 -3.03 3.13 -1.57
CA ALA A 44 -3.20 3.94 -0.37
C ALA A 44 -1.83 4.29 0.26
N SER A 45 -0.93 3.30 0.34
CA SER A 45 0.43 3.54 0.86
C SER A 45 1.23 4.49 -0.01
N ARG A 46 1.08 4.43 -1.34
CA ARG A 46 1.76 5.34 -2.26
C ARG A 46 1.21 6.77 -2.15
N ALA A 47 -0.11 6.91 -2.06
CA ALA A 47 -0.77 8.20 -1.91
C ALA A 47 -0.31 8.96 -0.66
N VAL A 48 -0.25 8.30 0.50
CA VAL A 48 0.19 8.95 1.75
C VAL A 48 1.69 9.32 1.72
N ILE A 49 2.52 8.48 1.08
CA ILE A 49 3.95 8.80 0.91
C ILE A 49 4.14 9.98 -0.04
N ASP A 50 3.39 10.05 -1.15
CA ASP A 50 3.44 11.17 -2.07
C ASP A 50 2.98 12.49 -1.41
N GLN A 51 1.96 12.43 -0.54
CA GLN A 51 1.53 13.59 0.27
C GLN A 51 2.63 14.06 1.22
N ALA A 52 3.21 13.14 2.02
CA ALA A 52 4.31 13.45 2.91
C ALA A 52 5.52 14.04 2.16
N ARG A 53 5.83 13.50 0.97
CA ARG A 53 6.90 14.02 0.11
C ARG A 53 6.61 15.47 -0.32
N GLY A 54 5.39 15.75 -0.75
CA GLY A 54 4.94 17.11 -1.08
C GLY A 54 5.03 18.07 0.11
N MET A 55 4.66 17.63 1.31
CA MET A 55 4.82 18.42 2.54
C MET A 55 6.28 18.77 2.82
N VAL A 56 7.20 17.79 2.69
CA VAL A 56 8.64 18.04 2.86
C VAL A 56 9.13 19.06 1.84
N MET A 57 8.76 18.93 0.57
CA MET A 57 9.13 19.88 -0.48
C MET A 57 8.63 21.31 -0.17
N ALA A 58 7.43 21.44 0.41
CA ALA A 58 6.86 22.74 0.77
C ALA A 58 7.53 23.37 2.00
N LEU A 59 7.87 22.56 3.01
CA LEU A 59 8.47 23.04 4.27
C LEU A 59 9.97 23.26 4.18
N ALA A 60 10.65 22.48 3.34
CA ALA A 60 12.07 22.58 3.05
C ALA A 60 12.23 22.55 1.54
N PRO A 61 12.34 23.72 0.87
CA PRO A 61 12.42 23.80 -0.58
C PRO A 61 13.55 22.92 -1.14
N CYS A 62 13.20 21.75 -1.66
CA CYS A 62 14.11 20.76 -2.22
C CYS A 62 13.44 20.01 -3.37
N SER A 63 14.23 19.29 -4.15
CA SER A 63 13.70 18.45 -5.23
C SER A 63 12.87 17.29 -4.67
N SER A 64 11.99 16.74 -5.49
CA SER A 64 11.21 15.55 -5.14
C SER A 64 12.08 14.36 -4.75
N GLU A 65 13.24 14.19 -5.38
CA GLU A 65 14.19 13.11 -5.08
C GLU A 65 14.79 13.29 -3.68
N ARG A 66 15.22 14.50 -3.34
CA ARG A 66 15.79 14.78 -2.01
C ARG A 66 14.75 14.69 -0.89
N ALA A 67 13.51 15.10 -1.17
CA ALA A 67 12.40 14.90 -0.23
C ALA A 67 12.11 13.41 0.02
N TRP A 68 12.21 12.57 -1.03
CA TRP A 68 12.12 11.12 -0.91
C TRP A 68 13.25 10.55 -0.05
N ASP A 69 14.50 10.91 -0.36
CA ASP A 69 15.67 10.44 0.38
C ASP A 69 15.60 10.83 1.86
N LEU A 70 15.12 12.04 2.16
CA LEU A 70 14.90 12.50 3.53
C LEU A 70 13.87 11.64 4.28
N LEU A 71 12.75 11.28 3.66
CA LEU A 71 11.75 10.41 4.29
C LEU A 71 12.29 8.98 4.52
N VAL A 72 13.07 8.47 3.55
CA VAL A 72 13.75 7.18 3.67
C VAL A 72 14.77 7.21 4.82
N ASP A 73 15.55 8.28 4.92
CA ASP A 73 16.54 8.49 5.97
C ASP A 73 15.90 8.49 7.37
N VAL A 74 14.79 9.21 7.55
CA VAL A 74 14.01 9.20 8.81
C VAL A 74 13.45 7.81 9.11
N SER A 75 12.90 7.12 8.11
CA SER A 75 12.36 5.76 8.24
C SER A 75 13.41 4.77 8.72
N GLN A 76 14.60 4.79 8.11
CA GLN A 76 15.71 3.91 8.49
C GLN A 76 16.22 4.20 9.90
N HIS A 77 16.43 5.48 10.23
CA HIS A 77 16.95 5.87 11.55
C HIS A 77 15.95 5.62 12.69
N CYS A 78 14.65 5.69 12.41
CA CYS A 78 13.61 5.35 13.38
C CYS A 78 13.34 3.84 13.44
N ASN A 79 13.78 3.05 12.45
CA ASN A 79 13.37 1.67 12.22
C ASN A 79 11.83 1.52 12.15
N ILE A 80 11.17 2.44 11.43
CA ILE A 80 9.71 2.48 11.22
C ILE A 80 9.44 2.42 9.73
N LYS A 81 8.40 1.71 9.30
CA LYS A 81 8.07 1.62 7.87
C LYS A 81 7.79 3.01 7.30
N LEU A 82 8.30 3.27 6.11
CA LEU A 82 8.16 4.57 5.42
C LEU A 82 6.71 5.06 5.35
N ARG A 83 5.75 4.16 5.08
CA ARG A 83 4.31 4.50 5.04
C ARG A 83 3.79 5.01 6.39
N ASP A 84 4.31 4.50 7.50
CA ASP A 84 3.88 4.88 8.85
C ASP A 84 4.52 6.23 9.24
N VAL A 85 5.78 6.47 8.82
CA VAL A 85 6.42 7.80 8.93
C VAL A 85 5.65 8.84 8.11
N ALA A 86 5.28 8.50 6.88
CA ALA A 86 4.50 9.38 6.01
C ALA A 86 3.12 9.68 6.61
N ALA A 87 2.42 8.67 7.10
CA ALA A 87 1.13 8.85 7.77
C ALA A 87 1.25 9.75 9.00
N ALA A 88 2.25 9.54 9.85
CA ALA A 88 2.48 10.37 11.03
C ALA A 88 2.81 11.81 10.66
N LEU A 89 3.54 12.04 9.56
CA LEU A 89 3.80 13.40 9.06
C LEU A 89 2.54 14.06 8.50
N VAL A 90 1.73 13.35 7.72
CA VAL A 90 0.47 13.88 7.17
C VAL A 90 -0.53 14.20 8.29
N ALA A 91 -0.60 13.38 9.33
CA ALA A 91 -1.47 13.60 10.47
C ALA A 91 -1.17 14.91 11.23
N THR A 92 0.04 15.47 11.11
CA THR A 92 0.34 16.77 11.73
C THR A 92 -0.41 17.95 11.11
N THR A 93 -1.10 17.74 9.99
CA THR A 93 -1.97 18.76 9.39
C THR A 93 -3.31 18.91 10.13
N THR A 94 -3.68 17.94 10.96
CA THR A 94 -4.93 17.90 11.72
C THR A 94 -4.68 17.98 13.23
N ASP A 95 -3.72 18.81 13.66
CA ASP A 95 -3.32 19.04 15.05
C ASP A 95 -2.72 17.85 15.81
N GLU A 96 -2.35 16.76 15.13
CA GLU A 96 -1.56 15.69 15.76
C GLU A 96 -0.08 16.05 15.86
N THR A 97 0.57 15.68 16.96
CA THR A 97 2.01 15.88 17.11
C THR A 97 2.78 14.69 16.57
N LEU A 98 3.79 14.94 15.74
CA LEU A 98 4.71 13.91 15.29
C LEU A 98 5.42 13.24 16.49
N PRO A 99 5.46 11.90 16.60
CA PRO A 99 6.12 11.21 17.70
C PRO A 99 7.58 11.65 17.88
N GLU A 100 8.01 11.82 19.13
CA GLU A 100 9.32 12.40 19.46
C GLU A 100 10.53 11.74 18.75
N PRO A 101 10.61 10.40 18.61
CA PRO A 101 11.70 9.78 17.85
C PRO A 101 11.73 10.24 16.38
N MET A 102 10.56 10.30 15.73
CA MET A 102 10.44 10.76 14.34
C MET A 102 10.71 12.25 14.22
N GLN A 103 10.23 13.07 15.16
CA GLN A 103 10.48 14.51 15.17
C GLN A 103 11.98 14.82 15.29
N ARG A 104 12.69 14.10 16.16
CA ARG A 104 14.13 14.24 16.32
C ARG A 104 14.89 13.86 15.05
N GLU A 105 14.54 12.74 14.43
CA GLU A 105 15.21 12.30 13.19
C GLU A 105 14.87 13.20 12.01
N LEU A 106 13.62 13.67 11.88
CA LEU A 106 13.24 14.64 10.85
C LEU A 106 14.06 15.93 10.97
N ARG A 107 14.23 16.47 12.18
CA ARG A 107 15.10 17.64 12.41
C ARG A 107 16.56 17.35 12.04
N ARG A 108 17.07 16.12 12.28
CA ARG A 108 18.44 15.73 11.91
C ARG A 108 18.59 15.63 10.40
N ALA A 109 17.66 14.98 9.72
CA ALA A 109 17.65 14.82 8.26
C ALA A 109 17.55 16.18 7.55
N LEU A 110 16.66 17.06 8.02
CA LEU A 110 16.58 18.44 7.52
C LEU A 110 17.89 19.21 7.68
N ARG A 111 18.60 19.05 8.80
CA ARG A 111 19.92 19.70 8.96
C ARG A 111 20.95 19.17 7.96
N ARG A 112 20.98 17.85 7.69
CA ARG A 112 21.87 17.25 6.68
C ARG A 112 21.57 17.83 5.29
N LEU A 113 20.28 17.86 4.92
CA LEU A 113 19.79 18.42 3.66
C LEU A 113 20.32 19.84 3.41
N HIS A 114 20.21 20.73 4.40
CA HIS A 114 20.68 22.13 4.26
C HIS A 114 22.20 22.30 4.26
N LEU A 115 22.96 21.30 4.70
CA LEU A 115 24.43 21.34 4.64
C LEU A 115 24.93 20.92 3.25
N GLU A 116 24.20 20.03 2.59
CA GLU A 116 24.51 19.57 1.24
C GLU A 116 24.21 20.64 0.19
N ASP A 117 23.10 21.38 0.33
CA ASP A 117 22.75 22.47 -0.61
C ASP A 117 23.71 23.66 -0.58
N ARG A 118 24.54 23.77 0.45
CA ARG A 118 25.52 24.86 0.61
C ARG A 118 26.91 24.53 0.06
N ARG A 119 27.10 23.35 -0.55
CA ARG A 119 28.34 22.91 -1.19
C ARG A 119 28.26 23.01 -2.70
#